data_AF-A0A9E3WLX5-F1
#
_entry.id   AF-A0A9E3WLX5-F1
#
_cell.length_a   1.000
_cell.length_b   1.000
_cell.length_c   1.000
_cell.angle_alpha   90.00
_cell.angle_beta   90.00
_cell.angle_gamma   90.00
#
_symmetry.space_group_name_H-M   'P 1'
#
loop_
_entity.id
_entity.type
_entity.pdbx_description
1 polymer ?
#
loop_
_entity_poly.entity_id
_entity_poly.type
_entity_poly.pdbx_seq_one_letter_code
_entity_poly.pdbx_strand_id
1 'polypeptide(L)'
;MPVTLWVYLCDLMPSIEAITMPKYHVCRSIQIQESPQKVFETVADFGTWTTWSPWLCAEPEAEVKVTENASSVGSVYSWNGKLVGQGEIEHRKLEPGRLIDEEIRFVKPFKSRSDVAFEMEPVGDGTKLTWHMRGALPWFMFWMKPLMQSFISMDYDRGLKMLKEWIETGQILSKTQIRGVESIGPLRVAGVRRKCRLSEVGPSMQAGCAEAKNKLSENNLPTDGEMISVYHNFNLKSQVFDYTIGFAIPETAISVPSDLSEWSLPAVKALHVDHIGSYDHLGNAWSAANQVARYKKLKQSKVGAFEIYKNDPKETPVVGLLTEIYLPLR
;
A
#
# COMPACT_ATOMS: atom_id res chain seq x y z
N MET A 1 60.09 -19.02 -25.82
CA MET A 1 58.70 -19.50 -25.99
C MET A 1 57.78 -18.29 -25.89
N PRO A 2 56.95 -18.03 -26.91
CA PRO A 2 56.47 -16.68 -27.21
C PRO A 2 55.11 -16.35 -26.57
N VAL A 3 54.88 -15.04 -26.56
CA VAL A 3 53.77 -14.23 -26.04
C VAL A 3 52.49 -14.42 -26.87
N THR A 4 52.00 -15.66 -27.00
CA THR A 4 50.85 -15.97 -27.88
C THR A 4 49.85 -16.92 -27.22
N LEU A 5 49.34 -16.57 -26.03
CA LEU A 5 48.18 -17.27 -25.46
C LEU A 5 47.20 -16.39 -24.65
N TRP A 6 47.38 -15.05 -24.67
CA TRP A 6 46.46 -14.10 -24.01
C TRP A 6 45.60 -13.29 -24.99
N VAL A 7 45.81 -13.44 -26.31
CA VAL A 7 45.05 -12.70 -27.34
C VAL A 7 43.81 -13.47 -27.82
N TYR A 8 43.68 -14.78 -27.52
CA TYR A 8 42.58 -15.60 -28.03
C TYR A 8 41.44 -15.89 -27.02
N LEU A 9 41.44 -15.26 -25.85
CA LEU A 9 40.34 -15.37 -24.87
C LEU A 9 39.51 -14.09 -24.76
N CYS A 10 39.74 -13.11 -25.64
CA CYS A 10 38.88 -11.94 -25.82
C CYS A 10 37.89 -12.06 -27.00
N ASP A 11 38.06 -13.04 -27.89
CA ASP A 11 37.25 -13.17 -29.11
C ASP A 11 36.09 -14.20 -29.01
N LEU A 12 35.78 -14.69 -27.80
CA LEU A 12 34.66 -15.59 -27.54
C LEU A 12 33.83 -15.21 -26.30
N MET A 13 33.90 -13.95 -25.86
CA MET A 13 32.78 -13.39 -25.11
C MET A 13 31.75 -12.97 -26.15
N PRO A 14 30.55 -13.60 -26.23
CA PRO A 14 29.44 -12.93 -26.90
C PRO A 14 29.37 -11.52 -26.31
N SER A 15 29.24 -10.52 -27.18
CA SER A 15 29.06 -9.14 -26.76
C SER A 15 28.07 -9.10 -25.60
N ILE A 16 28.33 -8.26 -24.60
CA ILE A 16 27.45 -8.00 -23.45
C ILE A 16 26.16 -7.29 -23.92
N GLU A 17 25.68 -7.58 -25.13
CA GLU A 17 24.58 -6.90 -25.82
C GLU A 17 23.25 -7.67 -25.79
N ALA A 18 23.16 -8.82 -25.12
CA ALA A 18 21.85 -9.43 -24.90
C ALA A 18 21.75 -10.27 -23.63
N ILE A 19 22.21 -9.73 -22.49
CA ILE A 19 21.58 -10.15 -21.24
C ILE A 19 20.14 -9.60 -21.29
N THR A 20 19.19 -10.42 -21.69
CA THR A 20 17.78 -10.04 -21.77
C THR A 20 17.28 -9.68 -20.38
N MET A 21 17.11 -8.38 -20.13
CA MET A 21 16.53 -7.89 -18.89
C MET A 21 15.07 -8.36 -18.80
N PRO A 22 14.69 -9.14 -17.76
CA PRO A 22 13.31 -9.58 -17.61
C PRO A 22 12.37 -8.39 -17.55
N LYS A 23 11.51 -8.27 -18.56
CA LYS A 23 10.49 -7.24 -18.64
C LYS A 23 9.32 -7.60 -17.72
N TYR A 24 8.71 -6.59 -17.12
CA TYR A 24 7.44 -6.72 -16.40
C TYR A 24 6.47 -5.64 -16.85
N HIS A 25 5.19 -5.97 -16.71
CA HIS A 25 4.10 -5.04 -16.91
C HIS A 25 3.15 -5.17 -15.73
N VAL A 26 2.78 -4.03 -15.16
CA VAL A 26 1.71 -3.90 -14.18
C VAL A 26 0.65 -2.99 -14.78
N CYS A 27 -0.61 -3.38 -14.66
CA CYS A 27 -1.74 -2.52 -14.93
C CYS A 27 -2.80 -2.70 -13.84
N ARG A 28 -3.43 -1.60 -13.47
CA ARG A 28 -4.62 -1.55 -12.60
C ARG A 28 -5.60 -0.54 -13.16
N SER A 29 -6.89 -0.76 -12.90
CA SER A 29 -7.94 0.11 -13.40
C SER A 29 -9.02 0.33 -12.37
N ILE A 30 -9.66 1.50 -12.44
CA ILE A 30 -10.83 1.85 -11.65
C ILE A 30 -11.83 2.62 -12.53
N GLN A 31 -13.11 2.51 -12.22
CA GLN A 31 -14.14 3.34 -12.85
C GLN A 31 -14.36 4.60 -12.02
N ILE A 32 -14.33 5.75 -12.69
CA ILE A 32 -14.55 7.08 -12.13
C ILE A 32 -15.80 7.66 -12.78
N GLN A 33 -16.71 8.20 -11.98
CA GLN A 33 -17.96 8.80 -12.40
C GLN A 33 -17.76 10.25 -12.84
N GLU A 34 -16.80 10.46 -13.73
CA GLU A 34 -16.46 11.74 -14.32
C GLU A 34 -16.04 11.58 -15.78
N SER A 35 -16.10 12.69 -16.54
CA SER A 35 -15.74 12.68 -17.96
C SER A 35 -14.26 12.37 -18.19
N PRO A 36 -13.89 11.72 -19.32
CA PRO A 36 -12.49 11.41 -19.61
C PRO A 36 -11.60 12.65 -19.63
N GLN A 37 -12.15 13.79 -20.08
CA GLN A 37 -11.46 15.07 -20.09
C GLN A 37 -11.13 15.57 -18.68
N LYS A 38 -12.09 15.49 -17.74
CA LYS A 38 -11.87 15.91 -16.34
C LYS A 38 -10.84 15.03 -15.63
N VAL A 39 -10.90 13.72 -15.88
CA VAL A 39 -9.91 12.76 -15.36
C VAL A 39 -8.53 13.08 -15.93
N PHE A 40 -8.44 13.29 -17.24
CA PHE A 40 -7.20 13.68 -17.92
C PHE A 40 -6.60 14.96 -17.33
N GLU A 41 -7.37 16.04 -17.22
CA GLU A 41 -6.89 17.32 -16.70
C GLU A 41 -6.34 17.19 -15.28
N THR A 42 -6.99 16.38 -14.44
CA THR A 42 -6.56 16.15 -13.06
C THR A 42 -5.25 15.37 -13.01
N VAL A 43 -5.13 14.29 -13.78
CA VAL A 43 -3.93 13.44 -13.78
C VAL A 43 -2.75 14.13 -14.47
N ALA A 44 -2.98 14.85 -15.56
CA ALA A 44 -1.94 15.56 -16.29
C ALA A 44 -1.36 16.72 -15.48
N ASP A 45 -2.12 17.31 -14.56
CA ASP A 45 -1.63 18.33 -13.65
C ASP A 45 -0.84 17.72 -12.48
N PHE A 46 0.49 17.74 -12.61
CA PHE A 46 1.41 17.35 -11.55
C PHE A 46 1.26 18.15 -10.25
N GLY A 47 0.63 19.34 -10.28
CA GLY A 47 0.29 20.09 -9.07
C GLY A 47 -0.69 19.36 -8.15
N THR A 48 -1.51 18.43 -8.69
CA THR A 48 -2.50 17.68 -7.91
C THR A 48 -1.93 16.43 -7.22
N TRP A 49 -0.77 15.94 -7.66
CA TRP A 49 -0.27 14.61 -7.29
C TRP A 49 0.09 14.48 -5.82
N THR A 50 0.46 15.59 -5.17
CA THR A 50 0.72 15.61 -3.72
C THR A 50 -0.52 15.26 -2.90
N THR A 51 -1.72 15.46 -3.46
CA THR A 51 -2.99 15.12 -2.85
C THR A 51 -3.25 13.61 -2.87
N TRP A 52 -3.00 12.93 -3.99
CA TRP A 52 -3.44 11.53 -4.23
C TRP A 52 -2.32 10.51 -4.46
N SER A 53 -1.05 10.87 -4.20
CA SER A 53 0.08 9.96 -4.38
C SER A 53 0.11 8.82 -3.35
N PRO A 54 0.10 7.54 -3.79
CA PRO A 54 0.16 6.38 -2.89
C PRO A 54 1.50 6.23 -2.17
N TRP A 55 2.51 7.02 -2.55
CA TRP A 55 3.82 7.03 -1.93
C TRP A 55 3.94 8.16 -0.90
N LEU A 56 3.47 9.37 -1.22
CA LEU A 56 3.59 10.53 -0.33
C LEU A 56 2.71 10.43 0.93
N CYS A 57 1.67 9.59 0.93
CA CYS A 57 0.91 9.32 2.16
C CYS A 57 1.78 8.81 3.31
N ALA A 58 2.93 8.19 3.01
CA ALA A 58 3.90 7.71 4.00
C ALA A 58 4.93 8.77 4.40
N GLU A 59 5.14 9.80 3.59
CA GLU A 59 6.10 10.88 3.84
C GLU A 59 5.57 12.22 3.28
N PRO A 60 4.57 12.84 3.94
CA PRO A 60 3.95 14.09 3.45
C PRO A 60 4.93 15.27 3.36
N GLU A 61 6.02 15.21 4.14
CA GLU A 61 7.09 16.21 4.20
C GLU A 61 8.19 15.99 3.14
N ALA A 62 8.05 15.01 2.23
CA ALA A 62 9.01 14.81 1.17
C ALA A 62 9.06 16.06 0.26
N GLU A 63 10.26 16.45 -0.14
CA GLU A 63 10.44 17.61 -1.03
C GLU A 63 9.92 17.25 -2.41
N VAL A 64 8.93 18.00 -2.89
CA VAL A 64 8.35 17.86 -4.24
C VAL A 64 8.59 19.14 -5.02
N LYS A 65 9.05 19.01 -6.26
CA LYS A 65 9.18 20.12 -7.21
C LYS A 65 8.45 19.79 -8.50
N VAL A 66 7.65 20.73 -8.96
CA VAL A 66 6.92 20.68 -10.22
C VAL A 66 7.38 21.83 -11.09
N THR A 67 7.53 21.59 -12.39
CA THR A 67 7.78 22.65 -13.38
C THR A 67 6.65 23.67 -13.41
N GLU A 68 6.93 24.94 -13.75
CA GLU A 68 5.93 26.02 -13.74
C GLU A 68 4.67 25.69 -14.56
N ASN A 69 4.85 25.08 -15.72
CA ASN A 69 3.76 24.46 -16.46
C ASN A 69 3.73 22.98 -16.07
N ALA A 70 2.73 22.58 -15.30
CA ALA A 70 2.63 21.24 -14.70
C ALA A 70 1.95 20.21 -15.61
N SER A 71 1.29 20.65 -16.70
CA SER A 71 0.40 19.83 -17.54
C SER A 71 0.78 19.85 -19.03
N SER A 72 2.07 20.00 -19.34
CA SER A 72 2.56 20.04 -20.73
C SER A 72 3.57 18.93 -21.00
N VAL A 73 3.79 18.60 -22.27
CA VAL A 73 4.88 17.70 -22.64
C VAL A 73 6.21 18.32 -22.20
N GLY A 74 7.03 17.52 -21.52
CA GLY A 74 8.28 17.96 -20.90
C GLY A 74 8.12 18.53 -19.48
N SER A 75 6.89 18.65 -18.94
CA SER A 75 6.69 18.93 -17.52
C SER A 75 7.31 17.83 -16.68
N VAL A 76 7.87 18.20 -15.53
CA VAL A 76 8.55 17.28 -14.62
C VAL A 76 7.99 17.44 -13.21
N TYR A 77 7.70 16.30 -12.58
CA TYR A 77 7.44 16.18 -11.15
C TYR A 77 8.59 15.38 -10.53
N SER A 78 9.30 15.98 -9.57
CA SER A 78 10.42 15.33 -8.88
C SER A 78 10.16 15.26 -7.38
N TRP A 79 10.65 14.19 -6.76
CA TRP A 79 10.52 13.98 -5.32
C TRP A 79 11.86 13.60 -4.68
N ASN A 80 12.00 13.96 -3.41
CA ASN A 80 13.14 13.61 -2.58
C ASN A 80 12.69 13.39 -1.13
N GLY A 81 12.67 12.14 -0.71
CA GLY A 81 12.27 11.70 0.63
C GLY A 81 13.17 10.60 1.17
N LYS A 82 13.13 10.42 2.49
CA LYS A 82 13.85 9.37 3.22
C LYS A 82 13.19 8.00 3.08
N LEU A 83 11.85 7.98 3.03
CA LEU A 83 11.03 6.77 2.89
C LEU A 83 10.70 6.52 1.42
N VAL A 84 10.25 7.54 0.70
CA VAL A 84 9.80 7.42 -0.72
C VAL A 84 10.96 7.43 -1.73
N GLY A 85 12.19 7.63 -1.26
CA GLY A 85 13.39 7.67 -2.09
C GLY A 85 13.48 8.96 -2.91
N GLN A 86 14.20 8.90 -4.03
CA GLN A 86 14.41 10.05 -4.91
C GLN A 86 14.16 9.64 -6.35
N GLY A 87 13.46 10.49 -7.09
CA GLY A 87 13.21 10.28 -8.51
C GLY A 87 12.43 11.42 -9.13
N GLU A 88 12.05 11.22 -10.39
CA GLU A 88 11.23 12.13 -11.15
C GLU A 88 10.36 11.40 -12.16
N ILE A 89 9.29 12.05 -12.59
CA ILE A 89 8.42 11.63 -13.67
C ILE A 89 8.23 12.79 -14.65
N GLU A 90 8.21 12.47 -15.94
CA GLU A 90 8.14 13.45 -17.01
C GLU A 90 7.08 13.08 -18.03
N HIS A 91 6.25 14.05 -18.42
CA HIS A 91 5.28 13.89 -19.49
C HIS A 91 5.98 13.77 -20.85
N ARG A 92 5.86 12.60 -21.48
CA ARG A 92 6.39 12.34 -22.84
C ARG A 92 5.35 12.62 -23.92
N LYS A 93 4.09 12.30 -23.65
CA LYS A 93 2.98 12.53 -24.58
C LYS A 93 1.70 12.78 -23.81
N LEU A 94 0.91 13.73 -24.30
CA LEU A 94 -0.39 14.09 -23.74
C LEU A 94 -1.43 14.09 -24.87
N GLU A 95 -2.45 13.25 -24.73
CA GLU A 95 -3.60 13.20 -25.63
C GLU A 95 -4.87 13.41 -24.80
N PRO A 96 -5.45 14.63 -24.83
CA PRO A 96 -6.57 15.01 -23.98
C PRO A 96 -7.72 14.00 -23.98
N GLY A 97 -8.15 13.61 -22.78
CA GLY A 97 -9.23 12.66 -22.55
C GLY A 97 -8.93 11.21 -22.93
N ARG A 98 -7.71 10.86 -23.33
CA ARG A 98 -7.38 9.52 -23.84
C ARG A 98 -6.13 8.90 -23.23
N LEU A 99 -4.99 9.60 -23.26
CA LEU A 99 -3.69 9.03 -22.92
C LEU A 99 -2.76 10.06 -22.30
N ILE A 100 -2.12 9.69 -21.20
CA ILE A 100 -0.93 10.33 -20.65
C ILE A 100 0.18 9.29 -20.72
N ASP A 101 1.27 9.60 -21.42
CA ASP A 101 2.46 8.78 -21.50
C ASP A 101 3.61 9.49 -20.79
N GLU A 102 4.25 8.78 -19.88
CA GLU A 102 5.22 9.30 -18.93
C GLU A 102 6.44 8.39 -18.85
N GLU A 103 7.55 8.98 -18.45
CA GLU A 103 8.74 8.24 -18.06
C GLU A 103 9.07 8.52 -16.61
N ILE A 104 9.13 7.46 -15.79
CA ILE A 104 9.57 7.55 -14.41
C ILE A 104 11.04 7.13 -14.30
N ARG A 105 11.83 7.94 -13.60
CA ARG A 105 13.26 7.74 -13.34
C ARG A 105 13.51 7.75 -11.84
N PHE A 106 13.91 6.60 -11.30
CA PHE A 106 14.36 6.48 -9.92
C PHE A 106 15.86 6.77 -9.83
N VAL A 107 16.26 7.49 -8.78
CA VAL A 107 17.66 7.83 -8.46
C VAL A 107 18.10 7.10 -7.20
N LYS A 108 17.28 7.11 -6.14
CA LYS A 108 17.55 6.41 -4.87
C LYS A 108 16.33 5.58 -4.45
N PRO A 109 16.54 4.41 -3.83
CA PRO A 109 17.83 3.81 -3.45
C PRO A 109 18.59 3.15 -4.61
N PHE A 110 17.92 2.87 -5.73
CA PHE A 110 18.52 2.27 -6.91
C PHE A 110 18.10 3.04 -8.15
N LYS A 111 19.02 3.19 -9.11
CA LYS A 111 18.70 3.81 -10.39
C LYS A 111 17.87 2.84 -11.23
N SER A 112 16.73 3.31 -11.73
CA SER A 112 15.93 2.58 -12.69
C SER A 112 15.09 3.55 -13.52
N ARG A 113 14.60 3.06 -14.65
CA ARG A 113 13.67 3.77 -15.53
C ARG A 113 12.53 2.85 -15.90
N SER A 114 11.32 3.40 -16.02
CA SER A 114 10.16 2.66 -16.51
C SER A 114 9.25 3.59 -17.29
N ASP A 115 8.49 3.00 -18.22
CA ASP A 115 7.45 3.71 -18.94
C ASP A 115 6.16 3.60 -18.12
N VAL A 116 5.50 4.73 -17.89
CA VAL A 116 4.25 4.84 -17.15
C VAL A 116 3.20 5.40 -18.10
N ALA A 117 1.96 4.94 -17.98
CA ALA A 117 0.89 5.52 -18.76
C ALA A 117 -0.43 5.50 -18.01
N PHE A 118 -1.25 6.51 -18.25
CA PHE A 118 -2.67 6.51 -17.88
C PHE A 118 -3.51 6.48 -19.15
N GLU A 119 -4.35 5.45 -19.27
CA GLU A 119 -5.30 5.29 -20.37
C GLU A 119 -6.71 5.58 -19.83
N MET A 120 -7.46 6.41 -20.55
CA MET A 120 -8.82 6.80 -20.23
C MET A 120 -9.77 6.26 -21.31
N GLU A 121 -10.66 5.36 -20.90
CA GLU A 121 -11.69 4.77 -21.75
C GLU A 121 -13.07 5.28 -21.29
N PRO A 122 -13.89 5.91 -22.15
CA PRO A 122 -15.28 6.23 -21.80
C PRO A 122 -16.08 4.95 -21.50
N VAL A 123 -16.79 4.91 -20.38
CA VAL A 123 -17.67 3.79 -20.00
C VAL A 123 -18.97 4.35 -19.39
N GLY A 124 -20.06 4.29 -20.17
CA GLY A 124 -21.32 4.93 -19.79
C GLY A 124 -21.14 6.44 -19.61
N ASP A 125 -21.61 6.97 -18.47
CA ASP A 125 -21.44 8.38 -18.09
C ASP A 125 -20.12 8.64 -17.32
N GLY A 126 -19.20 7.68 -17.29
CA GLY A 126 -17.94 7.78 -16.57
C GLY A 126 -16.73 7.38 -17.42
N THR A 127 -15.61 7.20 -16.73
CA THR A 127 -14.30 6.87 -17.32
C THR A 127 -13.72 5.67 -16.60
N LYS A 128 -13.29 4.66 -17.35
CA LYS A 128 -12.37 3.65 -16.85
C LYS A 128 -10.96 4.20 -17.01
N LEU A 129 -10.32 4.50 -15.88
CA LEU A 129 -8.93 4.93 -15.83
C LEU A 129 -8.04 3.70 -15.58
N THR A 130 -7.08 3.45 -16.46
CA THR A 130 -6.10 2.38 -16.32
C THR A 130 -4.69 2.95 -16.16
N TRP A 131 -3.99 2.57 -15.10
CA TRP A 131 -2.61 2.97 -14.82
C TRP A 131 -1.64 1.83 -15.12
N HIS A 132 -0.65 2.10 -15.96
CA HIS A 132 0.34 1.14 -16.46
C HIS A 132 1.74 1.47 -15.93
N MET A 133 2.54 0.42 -15.71
CA MET A 133 3.99 0.52 -15.59
C MET A 133 4.63 -0.60 -16.40
N ARG A 134 5.49 -0.25 -17.34
CA ARG A 134 6.32 -1.17 -18.11
C ARG A 134 7.78 -0.92 -17.74
N GLY A 135 8.44 -1.93 -17.20
CA GLY A 135 9.81 -1.82 -16.74
C GLY A 135 10.60 -3.09 -17.01
N ALA A 136 11.89 -3.04 -16.68
CA ALA A 136 12.78 -4.17 -16.78
C ALA A 136 13.64 -4.28 -15.53
N LEU A 137 14.01 -5.51 -15.18
CA LEU A 137 14.92 -5.76 -14.08
C LEU A 137 16.27 -6.25 -14.63
N PRO A 138 17.38 -5.97 -13.92
CA PRO A 138 18.61 -6.71 -14.19
C PRO A 138 18.33 -8.21 -14.11
N TRP A 139 18.92 -8.99 -15.00
CA TRP A 139 18.63 -10.42 -15.10
C TRP A 139 18.84 -11.16 -13.77
N PHE A 140 19.86 -10.79 -13.00
CA PHE A 140 20.15 -11.36 -11.68
C PHE A 140 19.12 -10.98 -10.61
N MET A 141 18.05 -10.24 -10.93
CA MET A 141 16.94 -9.92 -10.03
C MET A 141 15.63 -10.55 -10.52
N PHE A 142 15.67 -11.48 -11.49
CA PHE A 142 14.47 -12.04 -12.12
C PHE A 142 13.46 -12.65 -11.13
N TRP A 143 13.94 -13.26 -10.04
CA TRP A 143 13.09 -13.86 -9.01
C TRP A 143 12.29 -12.83 -8.21
N MET A 144 12.71 -11.56 -8.21
CA MET A 144 12.00 -10.47 -7.55
C MET A 144 10.85 -9.92 -8.39
N LYS A 145 10.75 -10.28 -9.67
CA LYS A 145 9.71 -9.77 -10.57
C LYS A 145 8.28 -9.96 -10.02
N PRO A 146 7.85 -11.15 -9.57
CA PRO A 146 6.48 -11.33 -9.05
C PRO A 146 6.24 -10.47 -7.80
N LEU A 147 7.24 -10.36 -6.93
CA LEU A 147 7.19 -9.56 -5.71
C LEU A 147 7.01 -8.08 -6.03
N MET A 148 7.80 -7.55 -6.97
CA MET A 148 7.68 -6.16 -7.42
C MET A 148 6.34 -5.89 -8.10
N GLN A 149 5.87 -6.80 -8.96
CA GLN A 149 4.55 -6.66 -9.58
C GLN A 149 3.45 -6.58 -8.52
N SER A 150 3.49 -7.41 -7.47
CA SER A 150 2.53 -7.35 -6.35
C SER A 150 2.60 -6.02 -5.60
N PHE A 151 3.78 -5.50 -5.29
CA PHE A 151 3.91 -4.22 -4.58
C PHE A 151 3.43 -3.03 -5.42
N ILE A 152 3.88 -2.91 -6.68
CA ILE A 152 3.44 -1.85 -7.59
C ILE A 152 1.93 -1.91 -7.81
N SER A 153 1.38 -3.12 -7.95
CA SER A 153 -0.07 -3.32 -8.07
C SER A 153 -0.84 -2.75 -6.88
N MET A 154 -0.40 -3.05 -5.64
CA MET A 154 -1.05 -2.53 -4.44
C MET A 154 -0.91 -1.01 -4.32
N ASP A 155 0.23 -0.44 -4.73
CA ASP A 155 0.40 1.01 -4.76
C ASP A 155 -0.56 1.66 -5.75
N TYR A 156 -0.72 1.07 -6.95
CA TYR A 156 -1.64 1.57 -7.97
C TYR A 156 -3.08 1.43 -7.53
N ASP A 157 -3.46 0.32 -6.89
CA ASP A 157 -4.80 0.13 -6.34
C ASP A 157 -5.13 1.20 -5.28
N ARG A 158 -4.17 1.57 -4.41
CA ARG A 158 -4.33 2.66 -3.43
C ARG A 158 -4.41 4.03 -4.11
N GLY A 159 -3.52 4.30 -5.07
CA GLY A 159 -3.46 5.56 -5.81
C GLY A 159 -4.74 5.82 -6.60
N LEU A 160 -5.24 4.81 -7.32
CA LEU A 160 -6.47 4.89 -8.10
C LEU A 160 -7.70 5.13 -7.23
N LYS A 161 -7.77 4.54 -6.02
CA LYS A 161 -8.86 4.82 -5.07
C LYS A 161 -8.85 6.27 -4.58
N MET A 162 -7.68 6.79 -4.20
CA MET A 162 -7.54 8.18 -3.78
C MET A 162 -7.85 9.15 -4.92
N LEU A 163 -7.37 8.85 -6.12
CA LEU A 163 -7.62 9.65 -7.31
C LEU A 163 -9.11 9.68 -7.68
N LYS A 164 -9.80 8.53 -7.61
CA LYS A 164 -11.25 8.44 -7.78
C LYS A 164 -11.99 9.34 -6.78
N GLU A 165 -11.69 9.21 -5.48
CA GLU A 165 -12.36 10.00 -4.43
C GLU A 165 -12.08 11.50 -4.62
N TRP A 166 -10.83 11.86 -4.92
CA TRP A 166 -10.44 13.24 -5.19
C TRP A 166 -11.18 13.83 -6.41
N ILE A 167 -11.27 13.08 -7.52
CA ILE A 167 -11.93 13.55 -8.73
C ILE A 167 -13.44 13.69 -8.51
N GLU A 168 -14.08 12.74 -7.82
CA GLU A 168 -15.54 12.70 -7.66
C GLU A 168 -16.05 13.63 -6.55
N THR A 169 -15.22 13.92 -5.54
CA THR A 169 -15.67 14.64 -4.33
C THR A 169 -14.86 15.88 -4.01
N GLY A 170 -13.68 16.05 -4.63
CA GLY A 170 -12.74 17.12 -4.29
C GLY A 170 -12.09 16.96 -2.91
N GLN A 171 -12.15 15.77 -2.31
CA GLN A 171 -11.54 15.47 -1.01
C GLN A 171 -10.99 14.05 -0.98
N ILE A 172 -10.02 13.80 -0.11
CA ILE A 172 -9.65 12.45 0.32
C ILE A 172 -9.99 12.34 1.79
N LEU A 173 -10.96 11.47 2.11
CA LEU A 173 -11.55 11.40 3.45
C LEU A 173 -10.71 10.54 4.39
N SER A 174 -9.38 10.57 4.25
CA SER A 174 -8.47 9.86 5.14
C SER A 174 -7.11 10.53 5.28
N LYS A 175 -6.45 10.26 6.39
CA LYS A 175 -5.10 10.72 6.73
C LYS A 175 -4.34 9.62 7.46
N THR A 176 -3.05 9.57 7.22
CA THR A 176 -2.12 8.69 7.93
C THR A 176 -1.22 9.51 8.83
N GLN A 177 -1.04 9.10 10.09
CA GLN A 177 -0.13 9.77 11.03
C GLN A 177 0.84 8.76 11.65
N ILE A 178 2.13 8.96 11.44
CA ILE A 178 3.17 8.10 12.02
C ILE A 178 3.46 8.59 13.44
N ARG A 179 3.05 7.85 14.47
CA ARG A 179 3.28 8.19 15.88
C ARG A 179 4.69 7.82 16.34
N GLY A 180 5.25 6.76 15.80
CA GLY A 180 6.59 6.29 16.14
C GLY A 180 6.57 5.04 17.01
N VAL A 181 7.62 4.81 17.79
CA VAL A 181 7.73 3.60 18.62
C VAL A 181 7.27 3.91 20.05
N GLU A 182 6.33 3.14 20.55
CA GLU A 182 5.83 3.25 21.93
C GLU A 182 5.65 1.87 22.58
N SER A 183 5.28 1.85 23.87
CA SER A 183 5.00 0.61 24.59
C SER A 183 3.51 0.30 24.54
N ILE A 184 3.17 -0.96 24.29
CA ILE A 184 1.78 -1.44 24.25
C ILE A 184 1.69 -2.84 24.86
N GLY A 185 0.51 -3.16 25.37
CA GLY A 185 0.22 -4.40 26.07
C GLY A 185 0.51 -4.32 27.57
N PRO A 186 0.16 -5.38 28.32
CA PRO A 186 -0.36 -6.65 27.82
C PRO A 186 -1.76 -6.53 27.20
N LEU A 187 -2.03 -7.32 26.16
CA LEU A 187 -3.35 -7.45 25.53
C LEU A 187 -3.73 -8.93 25.43
N ARG A 188 -5.02 -9.21 25.57
CA ARG A 188 -5.60 -10.53 25.34
C ARG A 188 -6.88 -10.35 24.53
N VAL A 189 -7.02 -11.13 23.46
CA VAL A 189 -8.13 -11.01 22.50
C VAL A 189 -8.76 -12.38 22.31
N ALA A 190 -10.09 -12.43 22.39
CA ALA A 190 -10.89 -13.56 21.96
C ALA A 190 -11.72 -13.17 20.73
N GLY A 191 -11.79 -14.05 19.73
CA GLY A 191 -12.49 -13.74 18.50
C GLY A 191 -12.55 -14.90 17.52
N VAL A 192 -12.76 -14.60 16.25
CA VAL A 192 -12.87 -15.60 15.17
C VAL A 192 -11.71 -15.46 14.21
N ARG A 193 -11.14 -16.60 13.79
CA ARG A 193 -10.06 -16.65 12.80
C ARG A 193 -10.62 -16.86 11.41
N ARG A 194 -10.26 -15.99 10.45
CA ARG A 194 -10.78 -16.00 9.09
C ARG A 194 -9.64 -15.87 8.08
N LYS A 195 -9.94 -16.26 6.83
CA LYS A 195 -9.07 -16.01 5.68
C LYS A 195 -9.86 -15.34 4.57
N CYS A 196 -9.30 -14.29 3.98
CA CYS A 196 -9.94 -13.58 2.86
C CYS A 196 -8.91 -12.97 1.92
N ARG A 197 -9.34 -12.61 0.70
CA ARG A 197 -8.52 -11.79 -0.20
C ARG A 197 -8.52 -10.33 0.27
N LEU A 198 -7.45 -9.60 -0.04
CA LEU A 198 -7.35 -8.16 0.24
C LEU A 198 -8.53 -7.36 -0.33
N SER A 199 -9.02 -7.73 -1.51
CA SER A 199 -10.19 -7.11 -2.14
C SER A 199 -11.51 -7.33 -1.39
N GLU A 200 -11.56 -8.32 -0.49
CA GLU A 200 -12.76 -8.72 0.25
C GLU A 200 -12.64 -8.40 1.75
N VAL A 201 -11.58 -7.69 2.15
CA VAL A 201 -11.26 -7.47 3.57
C VAL A 201 -12.38 -6.73 4.30
N GLY A 202 -12.99 -5.69 3.71
CA GLY A 202 -14.08 -4.94 4.32
C GLY A 202 -15.28 -5.82 4.69
N PRO A 203 -15.94 -6.48 3.71
CA PRO A 203 -17.02 -7.42 3.99
C PRO A 203 -16.62 -8.56 4.93
N SER A 204 -15.39 -9.08 4.82
CA SER A 204 -14.89 -10.14 5.70
C SER A 204 -14.79 -9.69 7.16
N MET A 205 -14.25 -8.48 7.40
CA MET A 205 -14.11 -7.88 8.73
C MET A 205 -15.48 -7.59 9.35
N GLN A 206 -16.42 -7.05 8.56
CA GLN A 206 -17.78 -6.79 9.04
C GLN A 206 -18.47 -8.09 9.49
N ALA A 207 -18.39 -9.14 8.68
CA ALA A 207 -18.95 -10.45 9.03
C ALA A 207 -18.22 -11.09 10.23
N GLY A 208 -16.89 -10.97 10.30
CA GLY A 208 -16.08 -11.50 11.39
C GLY A 208 -16.34 -10.80 12.72
N CYS A 209 -16.51 -9.49 12.72
CA CYS A 209 -16.90 -8.71 13.91
C CYS A 209 -18.25 -9.19 14.45
N ALA A 210 -19.27 -9.29 13.60
CA ALA A 210 -20.59 -9.76 14.00
C ALA A 210 -20.55 -11.20 14.56
N GLU A 211 -19.81 -12.10 13.90
CA GLU A 211 -19.63 -13.48 14.37
C GLU A 211 -18.90 -13.55 15.71
N ALA A 212 -17.81 -12.80 15.87
CA ALA A 212 -17.06 -12.73 17.13
C ALA A 212 -17.94 -12.23 18.26
N LYS A 213 -18.70 -11.15 18.05
CA LYS A 213 -19.59 -10.59 19.07
C LYS A 213 -20.63 -11.61 19.53
N ASN A 214 -21.27 -12.32 18.59
CA ASN A 214 -22.27 -13.33 18.91
C ASN A 214 -21.66 -14.50 19.71
N LYS A 215 -20.56 -15.08 19.23
CA LYS A 215 -19.91 -16.23 19.90
C LYS A 215 -19.35 -15.88 21.27
N LEU A 216 -18.78 -14.69 21.45
CA LEU A 216 -18.32 -14.24 22.77
C LEU A 216 -19.51 -14.11 23.73
N SER A 217 -20.61 -13.50 23.28
CA SER A 217 -21.83 -13.37 24.09
C SER A 217 -22.42 -14.73 24.48
N GLU A 218 -22.50 -15.70 23.56
CA GLU A 218 -22.99 -17.06 23.84
C GLU A 218 -22.15 -17.78 24.90
N ASN A 219 -20.86 -17.46 24.96
CA ASN A 219 -19.91 -18.02 25.92
C ASN A 219 -19.70 -17.15 27.17
N ASN A 220 -20.52 -16.13 27.39
CA ASN A 220 -20.42 -15.20 28.52
C ASN A 220 -19.05 -14.49 28.63
N LEU A 221 -18.39 -14.27 27.48
CA LEU A 221 -17.17 -13.47 27.40
C LEU A 221 -17.51 -11.99 27.16
N PRO A 222 -16.73 -11.04 27.72
CA PRO A 222 -16.92 -9.61 27.51
C PRO A 222 -16.84 -9.21 26.02
N THR A 223 -17.68 -8.26 25.61
CA THR A 223 -17.72 -7.71 24.23
C THR A 223 -17.67 -6.19 24.18
N ASP A 224 -17.41 -5.56 25.33
CA ASP A 224 -17.29 -4.12 25.57
C ASP A 224 -15.85 -3.61 25.48
N GLY A 225 -14.87 -4.51 25.41
CA GLY A 225 -13.48 -4.19 25.15
C GLY A 225 -13.24 -3.67 23.72
N GLU A 226 -12.03 -3.19 23.46
CA GLU A 226 -11.66 -2.69 22.13
C GLU A 226 -11.77 -3.79 21.08
N MET A 227 -12.29 -3.44 19.91
CA MET A 227 -12.27 -4.34 18.75
C MET A 227 -10.84 -4.36 18.19
N ILE A 228 -10.30 -5.57 18.00
CA ILE A 228 -8.93 -5.78 17.53
C ILE A 228 -8.93 -6.79 16.40
N SER A 229 -8.24 -6.46 15.30
CA SER A 229 -7.89 -7.44 14.26
C SER A 229 -6.39 -7.72 14.28
N VAL A 230 -6.02 -9.00 14.30
CA VAL A 230 -4.64 -9.47 14.40
C VAL A 230 -4.30 -10.26 13.16
N TYR A 231 -3.24 -9.88 12.46
CA TYR A 231 -2.80 -10.51 11.22
C TYR A 231 -1.69 -11.53 11.49
N HIS A 232 -1.99 -12.80 11.25
CA HIS A 232 -1.08 -13.92 11.48
C HIS A 232 -0.18 -14.19 10.29
N ASN A 233 -0.73 -14.04 9.08
CA ASN A 233 -0.01 -14.25 7.85
C ASN A 233 -0.64 -13.47 6.69
N PHE A 234 0.21 -13.00 5.78
CA PHE A 234 -0.22 -12.41 4.52
C PHE A 234 0.55 -13.04 3.37
N ASN A 235 -0.16 -13.80 2.54
CA ASN A 235 0.43 -14.29 1.30
C ASN A 235 0.34 -13.18 0.25
N LEU A 236 1.46 -12.51 0.02
CA LEU A 236 1.54 -11.38 -0.90
C LEU A 236 1.26 -11.74 -2.36
N LYS A 237 1.56 -12.97 -2.79
CA LYS A 237 1.33 -13.41 -4.18
C LYS A 237 -0.16 -13.62 -4.46
N SER A 238 -0.85 -14.31 -3.55
CA SER A 238 -2.30 -14.54 -3.67
C SER A 238 -3.14 -13.40 -3.08
N GLN A 239 -2.50 -12.45 -2.38
CA GLN A 239 -3.10 -11.38 -1.61
C GLN A 239 -4.16 -11.90 -0.62
N VAL A 240 -3.85 -12.99 0.09
CA VAL A 240 -4.75 -13.60 1.08
C VAL A 240 -4.23 -13.32 2.49
N PHE A 241 -5.10 -12.81 3.35
CA PHE A 241 -4.86 -12.64 4.78
C PHE A 241 -5.35 -13.84 5.57
N ASP A 242 -4.62 -14.16 6.63
CA ASP A 242 -5.05 -14.99 7.75
C ASP A 242 -5.04 -14.09 8.99
N TYR A 243 -6.22 -13.87 9.56
CA TYR A 243 -6.38 -12.92 10.66
C TYR A 243 -7.39 -13.42 11.69
N THR A 244 -7.26 -12.94 12.92
CA THR A 244 -8.29 -13.05 13.96
C THR A 244 -8.91 -11.68 14.16
N ILE A 245 -10.23 -11.59 14.19
CA ILE A 245 -10.93 -10.37 14.62
C ILE A 245 -11.76 -10.71 15.86
N GLY A 246 -11.69 -9.83 16.87
CA GLY A 246 -12.32 -10.07 18.15
C GLY A 246 -12.32 -8.85 19.04
N PHE A 247 -12.57 -9.10 20.33
CA PHE A 247 -12.62 -8.06 21.34
C PHE A 247 -11.53 -8.32 22.38
N ALA A 248 -10.95 -7.23 22.89
CA ALA A 248 -10.07 -7.29 24.04
C ALA A 248 -10.84 -7.84 25.25
N ILE A 249 -10.24 -8.80 25.94
CA ILE A 249 -10.80 -9.42 27.15
C ILE A 249 -9.85 -9.21 28.33
N PRO A 250 -10.35 -9.10 29.57
CA PRO A 250 -9.50 -9.02 30.75
C PRO A 250 -8.55 -10.22 30.86
N GLU A 251 -7.35 -10.02 31.42
CA GLU A 251 -6.44 -11.13 31.71
C GLU A 251 -7.08 -12.18 32.64
N THR A 252 -7.93 -11.72 33.56
CA THR A 252 -8.66 -12.55 34.53
C THR A 252 -9.88 -13.25 33.92
N ALA A 253 -10.22 -13.01 32.65
CA ALA A 253 -11.35 -13.66 32.01
C ALA A 253 -11.16 -15.19 31.97
N ILE A 254 -12.28 -15.91 32.04
CA ILE A 254 -12.35 -17.38 31.95
C ILE A 254 -11.63 -17.92 30.71
N SER A 255 -11.37 -19.22 30.68
CA SER A 255 -10.75 -19.90 29.54
C SER A 255 -11.53 -19.60 28.25
N VAL A 256 -10.82 -19.23 27.18
CA VAL A 256 -11.44 -19.06 25.86
C VAL A 256 -11.85 -20.45 25.34
N PRO A 257 -13.11 -20.64 24.93
CA PRO A 257 -13.59 -21.87 24.30
C PRO A 257 -12.79 -22.26 23.05
N SER A 258 -12.70 -23.56 22.76
CA SER A 258 -11.88 -24.07 21.65
C SER A 258 -12.37 -23.70 20.25
N ASP A 259 -13.64 -23.32 20.11
CA ASP A 259 -14.25 -22.84 18.87
C ASP A 259 -14.00 -21.34 18.59
N LEU A 260 -13.42 -20.65 19.57
CA LEU A 260 -12.91 -19.28 19.45
C LEU A 260 -11.38 -19.30 19.28
N SER A 261 -10.88 -18.27 18.59
CA SER A 261 -9.45 -17.99 18.49
C SER A 261 -9.06 -17.06 19.62
N GLU A 262 -8.01 -17.43 20.34
CA GLU A 262 -7.35 -16.57 21.31
C GLU A 262 -6.03 -16.03 20.75
N TRP A 263 -5.74 -14.77 21.06
CA TRP A 263 -4.45 -14.16 20.81
C TRP A 263 -4.02 -13.33 22.03
N SER A 264 -2.73 -13.34 22.33
CA SER A 264 -2.17 -12.54 23.42
C SER A 264 -0.90 -11.82 23.00
N LEU A 265 -0.71 -10.65 23.58
CA LEU A 265 0.45 -9.80 23.43
C LEU A 265 1.02 -9.50 24.82
N PRO A 266 2.27 -9.87 25.11
CA PRO A 266 2.93 -9.35 26.30
C PRO A 266 3.19 -7.84 26.16
N ALA A 267 3.57 -7.14 27.24
CA ALA A 267 4.05 -5.77 27.11
C ALA A 267 5.29 -5.73 26.20
N VAL A 268 5.20 -4.99 25.09
CA VAL A 268 6.26 -4.88 24.08
C VAL A 268 6.36 -3.44 23.57
N LYS A 269 7.47 -3.14 22.88
CA LYS A 269 7.53 -1.96 22.02
C LYS A 269 6.88 -2.27 20.67
N ALA A 270 6.15 -1.33 20.10
CA ALA A 270 5.55 -1.43 18.78
C ALA A 270 5.72 -0.12 18.01
N LEU A 271 5.88 -0.22 16.68
CA LEU A 271 5.68 0.94 15.81
C LEU A 271 4.18 1.18 15.66
N HIS A 272 3.74 2.40 15.97
CA HIS A 272 2.36 2.85 15.89
C HIS A 272 2.17 3.84 14.73
N VAL A 273 1.12 3.60 13.94
CA VAL A 273 0.62 4.49 12.89
C VAL A 273 -0.91 4.60 13.01
N ASP A 274 -1.42 5.82 13.05
CA ASP A 274 -2.86 6.07 13.00
C ASP A 274 -3.33 6.11 11.54
N HIS A 275 -4.48 5.50 11.30
CA HIS A 275 -5.35 5.79 10.18
C HIS A 275 -6.57 6.55 10.68
N ILE A 276 -6.80 7.73 10.12
CA ILE A 276 -7.97 8.56 10.45
C ILE A 276 -8.79 8.70 9.19
N GLY A 277 -10.05 8.29 9.19
CA GLY A 277 -10.94 8.44 8.04
C GLY A 277 -11.46 7.14 7.42
N SER A 278 -11.87 7.23 6.15
CA SER A 278 -12.44 6.11 5.38
C SER A 278 -11.54 4.88 5.36
N TYR A 279 -12.12 3.71 5.64
CA TYR A 279 -11.44 2.42 5.58
C TYR A 279 -10.98 2.03 4.18
N ASP A 280 -11.54 2.65 3.12
CA ASP A 280 -11.12 2.39 1.74
C ASP A 280 -9.63 2.69 1.51
N HIS A 281 -9.08 3.58 2.33
CA HIS A 281 -7.69 4.05 2.30
C HIS A 281 -6.82 3.51 3.43
N LEU A 282 -7.33 2.61 4.29
CA LEU A 282 -6.59 2.05 5.43
C LEU A 282 -5.26 1.38 5.01
N GLY A 283 -5.20 0.86 3.78
CA GLY A 283 -3.98 0.31 3.19
C GLY A 283 -2.82 1.33 3.10
N ASN A 284 -3.10 2.63 3.11
CA ASN A 284 -2.07 3.69 3.14
C ASN A 284 -1.31 3.69 4.46
N ALA A 285 -2.01 3.55 5.59
CA ALA A 285 -1.38 3.49 6.91
C ALA A 285 -0.55 2.21 7.07
N TRP A 286 -1.02 1.06 6.57
CA TRP A 286 -0.22 -0.17 6.49
C TRP A 286 1.03 0.00 5.64
N SER A 287 0.91 0.63 4.47
CA SER A 287 2.04 0.92 3.59
C SER A 287 3.07 1.80 4.31
N ALA A 288 2.62 2.87 4.96
CA ALA A 288 3.46 3.78 5.73
C ALA A 288 4.18 3.06 6.88
N ALA A 289 3.45 2.28 7.69
CA ALA A 289 4.03 1.51 8.79
C ALA A 289 5.14 0.57 8.31
N ASN A 290 4.90 -0.15 7.21
CA ASN A 290 5.89 -1.06 6.63
C ASN A 290 7.09 -0.32 6.01
N GLN A 291 6.88 0.85 5.38
CA GLN A 291 7.96 1.68 4.86
C GLN A 291 8.86 2.21 6.00
N VAL A 292 8.25 2.73 7.07
CA VAL A 292 8.97 3.20 8.26
C VAL A 292 9.75 2.05 8.91
N ALA A 293 9.13 0.89 9.09
CA ALA A 293 9.79 -0.28 9.67
C ALA A 293 11.02 -0.70 8.86
N ARG A 294 10.91 -0.71 7.51
CA ARG A 294 12.04 -1.00 6.61
C ARG A 294 13.14 0.06 6.71
N TYR A 295 12.79 1.33 6.62
CA TYR A 295 13.74 2.45 6.67
C TYR A 295 14.53 2.48 7.98
N LYS A 296 13.82 2.36 9.12
CA LYS A 296 14.41 2.33 10.46
C LYS A 296 15.02 0.97 10.84
N LYS A 297 14.95 -0.04 9.95
CA LYS A 297 15.44 -1.41 10.18
C LYS A 297 14.84 -2.05 11.44
N LEU A 298 13.58 -1.76 11.72
CA LEU A 298 12.86 -2.28 12.88
C LEU A 298 12.54 -3.77 12.68
N LYS A 299 12.97 -4.61 13.63
CA LYS A 299 12.73 -6.05 13.57
C LYS A 299 11.38 -6.36 14.19
N GLN A 300 10.45 -6.81 13.38
CA GLN A 300 9.11 -7.17 13.84
C GLN A 300 9.10 -8.50 14.61
N SER A 301 8.32 -8.54 15.69
CA SER A 301 8.01 -9.75 16.42
C SER A 301 7.11 -10.68 15.59
N LYS A 302 7.07 -11.96 15.97
CA LYS A 302 6.24 -12.98 15.29
C LYS A 302 4.83 -13.05 15.86
N VAL A 303 4.51 -12.24 16.87
CA VAL A 303 3.18 -12.21 17.50
C VAL A 303 2.09 -11.69 16.56
N GLY A 304 2.44 -11.10 15.42
CA GLY A 304 1.49 -10.56 14.45
C GLY A 304 1.30 -9.06 14.64
N ALA A 305 1.14 -8.35 13.53
CA ALA A 305 0.73 -6.95 13.54
C ALA A 305 -0.79 -6.87 13.68
N PHE A 306 -1.30 -5.78 14.25
CA PHE A 306 -2.72 -5.68 14.58
C PHE A 306 -3.26 -4.26 14.42
N GLU A 307 -4.57 -4.17 14.29
CA GLU A 307 -5.35 -2.94 14.31
C GLU A 307 -6.21 -2.88 15.57
N ILE A 308 -6.31 -1.70 16.17
CA ILE A 308 -7.31 -1.38 17.20
C ILE A 308 -8.29 -0.37 16.61
N TYR A 309 -9.58 -0.70 16.59
CA TYR A 309 -10.63 0.21 16.12
C TYR A 309 -11.18 0.99 17.30
N LYS A 310 -10.92 2.30 17.33
CA LYS A 310 -11.16 3.15 18.52
C LYS A 310 -12.58 3.69 18.62
N ASN A 311 -13.37 3.54 17.57
CA ASN A 311 -14.74 4.03 17.51
C ASN A 311 -15.62 3.20 16.56
N ASP A 312 -16.94 3.27 16.77
CA ASP A 312 -17.92 2.54 15.96
C ASP A 312 -18.23 3.33 14.68
N PRO A 313 -18.03 2.75 13.47
CA PRO A 313 -18.38 3.40 12.22
C PRO A 313 -19.88 3.64 12.01
N LYS A 314 -20.76 3.07 12.83
CA LYS A 314 -22.20 3.37 12.83
C LYS A 314 -22.54 4.65 13.59
N GLU A 315 -21.68 5.06 14.51
CA GLU A 315 -21.93 6.20 15.42
C GLU A 315 -20.98 7.37 15.15
N THR A 316 -19.89 7.12 14.41
CA THR A 316 -18.83 8.10 14.17
C THR A 316 -18.80 8.50 12.70
N PRO A 317 -18.80 9.81 12.37
CA PRO A 317 -18.62 10.27 10.99
C PRO A 317 -17.31 9.74 10.40
N VAL A 318 -17.30 9.47 9.08
CA VAL A 318 -16.15 8.87 8.37
C VAL A 318 -14.84 9.57 8.70
N VAL A 319 -14.80 10.90 8.66
CA VAL A 319 -13.59 11.71 8.92
C VAL A 319 -13.08 11.65 10.37
N GLY A 320 -13.90 11.15 11.29
CA GLY A 320 -13.56 10.95 12.71
C GLY A 320 -13.21 9.50 13.05
N LEU A 321 -13.31 8.57 12.10
CA LEU A 321 -12.94 7.18 12.34
C LEU A 321 -11.45 7.07 12.65
N LEU A 322 -11.10 6.35 13.70
CA LEU A 322 -9.71 6.16 14.12
C LEU A 322 -9.41 4.68 14.24
N THR A 323 -8.37 4.26 13.53
CA THR A 323 -7.78 2.92 13.63
C THR A 323 -6.30 3.04 13.90
N GLU A 324 -5.85 2.43 14.98
CA GLU A 324 -4.45 2.40 15.37
C GLU A 324 -3.81 1.12 14.82
N ILE A 325 -2.74 1.23 14.05
CA ILE A 325 -1.97 0.10 13.51
C ILE A 325 -0.70 -0.08 14.32
N TYR A 326 -0.49 -1.27 14.85
CA TYR A 326 0.70 -1.63 15.60
C TYR A 326 1.50 -2.74 14.92
N LEU A 327 2.80 -2.50 14.80
CA LEU A 327 3.80 -3.49 14.38
C LEU A 327 4.70 -3.81 15.59
N PRO A 328 4.39 -4.87 16.35
CA PRO A 328 5.20 -5.29 17.50
C PRO A 328 6.66 -5.55 17.12
N LEU A 329 7.59 -5.14 17.99
CA LEU A 329 9.03 -5.23 17.78
C LEU A 329 9.67 -6.33 18.64
N ARG A 330 10.85 -6.81 18.20
CA ARG A 330 11.68 -7.78 18.94
C ARG A 330 12.64 -7.13 19.91
#